data_AF-A0A350M8I8-F1
#
_entry.id   AF-A0A350M8I8-F1
#
_cell.length_a   1.000
_cell.length_b   1.000
_cell.length_c   1.000
_cell.angle_alpha   90.00
_cell.angle_beta   90.00
_cell.angle_gamma   90.00
#
_symmetry.space_group_name_H-M   'P 1'
#
loop_
_entity.id
_entity.type
_entity.pdbx_description
1 polymer ?
#
loop_
_entity_poly.entity_id
_entity_poly.type
_entity_poly.pdbx_seq_one_letter_code
_entity_poly.pdbx_strand_id
1 'polypeptide(L)'
;MKLSEEIVEKIKKIQQEENAIKAERGTLEFEKDRLAEIEKELKNLFGKNRERLKDLLEEIEAKYGKGSIDPQTWEFVPAEQE
;
A
#
# COMPACT_ATOMS: atom_id res chain seq x y z
N MET A 1 35.01 41.84 19.47
CA MET A 1 34.73 40.91 20.58
C MET A 1 34.59 39.51 20.01
N LYS A 2 35.21 38.49 20.62
CA LYS A 2 34.94 37.08 20.31
C LYS A 2 33.82 36.57 21.23
N LEU A 3 33.03 35.62 20.75
CA LEU A 3 32.05 34.91 21.57
C LEU A 3 32.76 34.14 22.70
N SER A 4 32.09 33.95 23.83
CA SER A 4 32.61 33.09 24.90
C SER A 4 32.57 31.63 24.47
N GLU A 5 33.47 30.82 25.03
CA GLU A 5 33.55 29.38 24.74
C GLU A 5 32.23 28.66 25.07
N GLU A 6 31.55 29.08 26.15
CA GLU A 6 30.23 28.56 26.53
C GLU A 6 29.17 28.80 25.43
N ILE A 7 29.15 29.99 24.84
CA ILE A 7 28.21 30.32 23.77
C ILE A 7 28.54 29.51 22.51
N VAL A 8 29.83 29.37 22.18
CA VAL A 8 30.28 28.58 21.04
C VAL A 8 29.86 27.12 21.18
N GLU A 9 29.98 26.54 22.39
CA GLU A 9 29.60 25.14 22.61
C GLU A 9 28.09 24.92 22.54
N LYS A 10 27.30 25.87 23.07
CA LYS A 10 25.83 25.86 22.91
C LYS A 10 25.42 25.89 21.43
N ILE A 11 26.07 26.73 20.61
CA ILE A 11 25.80 26.81 19.17
C ILE A 11 26.12 25.48 18.48
N LYS A 12 27.28 24.87 18.78
CA LYS A 12 27.64 23.57 18.19
C LYS A 12 26.63 22.48 18.53
N LYS A 13 26.17 22.43 19.79
CA LYS A 13 25.16 21.45 20.21
C LYS A 13 23.86 21.62 19.43
N ILE A 14 23.38 22.86 19.29
CA ILE A 14 22.17 23.16 18.51
C ILE A 14 22.36 22.76 17.03
N GLN A 15 23.53 23.03 16.44
CA GLN A 15 23.81 22.64 15.06
C GLN A 15 23.84 21.11 14.87
N GLN A 16 24.40 20.38 15.84
CA GLN A 16 24.37 18.91 15.83
C GLN A 16 22.94 18.38 15.92
N GLU A 17 22.13 18.94 16.82
CA GLU A 17 20.71 18.59 16.95
C GLU A 17 19.92 18.91 15.66
N GLU A 18 20.14 20.07 15.05
CA GLU A 18 19.50 20.46 13.79
C GLU A 18 19.86 19.50 12.65
N ASN A 19 21.13 19.09 12.56
CA ASN A 19 21.58 18.15 11.54
C ASN A 19 20.96 16.76 11.74
N ALA A 20 20.83 16.30 12.98
CA ALA A 20 20.15 15.05 13.30
C ALA A 20 18.67 15.10 12.88
N ILE A 21 17.97 16.19 13.22
CA ILE A 21 16.57 16.41 12.84
C ILE A 21 16.42 16.42 11.31
N LYS A 22 17.31 17.09 10.58
CA LYS A 22 17.28 17.09 9.10
C LYS A 22 17.46 15.70 8.52
N ALA A 23 18.38 14.90 9.07
CA ALA A 23 18.61 13.53 8.63
C ALA A 23 17.37 12.66 8.85
N GLU A 24 16.77 12.71 10.06
CA GLU A 24 15.55 11.97 10.37
C GLU A 24 14.38 12.37 9.46
N ARG A 25 14.23 13.67 9.18
CA ARG A 25 13.22 14.16 8.24
C ARG A 25 13.43 13.63 6.83
N GLY A 26 14.67 13.60 6.34
CA GLY A 26 14.97 13.04 5.02
C GLY A 26 14.62 11.55 4.92
N THR A 27 14.93 10.78 5.97
CA THR A 27 14.53 9.36 6.06
C THR A 27 13.01 9.22 6.03
N LEU A 28 12.28 10.02 6.79
CA LEU A 28 10.81 9.98 6.82
C LEU A 28 10.19 10.33 5.47
N GLU A 29 10.74 11.31 4.75
CA GLU A 29 10.28 11.67 3.40
C GLU A 29 10.49 10.50 2.42
N PHE A 30 11.65 9.84 2.45
CA PHE A 30 11.90 8.65 1.64
C PHE A 30 10.95 7.49 1.97
N GLU A 31 10.67 7.25 3.26
CA GLU A 31 9.73 6.21 3.68
C GLU A 31 8.30 6.49 3.20
N LYS A 32 7.87 7.75 3.21
CA LYS A 32 6.55 8.16 2.69
C LYS A 32 6.43 7.89 1.19
N ASP A 33 7.45 8.23 0.41
CA ASP A 33 7.46 7.98 -1.03
C ASP A 33 7.39 6.48 -1.32
N ARG A 34 8.14 5.67 -0.58
CA ARG A 34 8.08 4.22 -0.67
C ARG A 34 6.69 3.67 -0.33
N LEU A 35 6.05 4.16 0.73
CA LEU A 35 4.71 3.74 1.12
C LEU A 35 3.67 4.11 0.04
N ALA A 36 3.81 5.28 -0.59
CA ALA A 36 2.91 5.69 -1.66
C ALA A 36 3.00 4.77 -2.89
N GLU A 37 4.20 4.32 -3.26
CA GLU A 37 4.35 3.37 -4.37
C GLU A 37 3.77 1.99 -4.01
N ILE A 38 3.98 1.50 -2.78
CA ILE A 38 3.36 0.26 -2.29
C ILE A 38 1.83 0.37 -2.36
N GLU A 39 1.24 1.48 -1.95
CA GLU A 39 -0.21 1.69 -2.02
C GLU A 39 -0.72 1.62 -3.47
N LYS A 40 0.02 2.23 -4.40
CA LYS A 40 -0.30 2.19 -5.84
C LYS A 40 -0.21 0.78 -6.40
N GLU A 41 0.81 0.02 -6.04
CA GLU A 41 0.94 -1.40 -6.43
C GLU A 41 -0.21 -2.24 -5.88
N LEU A 42 -0.59 -2.05 -4.62
CA LEU A 42 -1.71 -2.78 -4.00
C LEU A 42 -3.05 -2.47 -4.68
N LYS A 43 -3.30 -1.20 -5.03
CA LYS A 43 -4.50 -0.81 -5.80
C LYS A 43 -4.54 -1.50 -7.17
N ASN A 44 -3.40 -1.57 -7.85
CA ASN A 44 -3.30 -2.26 -9.14
C ASN A 44 -3.56 -3.78 -8.99
N LEU A 45 -2.92 -4.42 -8.01
CA LEU A 45 -3.13 -5.84 -7.73
C LEU A 45 -4.58 -6.16 -7.37
N PHE A 46 -5.22 -5.30 -6.58
CA PHE A 46 -6.64 -5.44 -6.25
C PHE A 46 -7.53 -5.36 -7.50
N GLY A 47 -7.28 -4.39 -8.40
CA GLY A 47 -7.97 -4.28 -9.68
C GLY A 47 -7.82 -5.53 -10.53
N LYS A 48 -6.58 -5.99 -10.73
CA LYS A 48 -6.27 -7.24 -11.45
C LYS A 48 -6.96 -8.46 -10.84
N ASN A 49 -7.04 -8.54 -9.51
CA ASN A 49 -7.71 -9.66 -8.85
C ASN A 49 -9.23 -9.65 -9.08
N ARG A 50 -9.85 -8.46 -9.12
CA ARG A 50 -11.26 -8.31 -9.47
C ARG A 50 -11.53 -8.71 -10.93
N GLU A 51 -10.67 -8.31 -11.86
CA GLU A 51 -10.77 -8.72 -13.26
C GLU A 51 -10.67 -10.24 -13.39
N ARG A 52 -9.65 -10.86 -12.77
CA ARG A 52 -9.52 -12.33 -12.74
C ARG A 52 -10.73 -13.04 -12.15
N LEU A 53 -11.36 -12.47 -11.12
CA LEU A 53 -12.58 -13.03 -10.55
C LEU A 53 -13.75 -12.94 -11.54
N LYS A 54 -13.90 -11.80 -12.21
CA LYS A 54 -14.93 -11.60 -13.23
C LYS A 54 -14.75 -12.58 -14.39
N ASP A 55 -13.53 -12.71 -14.91
CA ASP A 55 -13.21 -13.66 -15.99
C ASP A 55 -13.52 -15.10 -15.58
N LEU A 56 -13.17 -15.48 -14.34
CA LEU A 56 -13.49 -16.81 -13.81
C LEU A 56 -15.00 -17.05 -13.69
N LEU A 57 -15.77 -16.05 -13.24
CA LEU A 57 -17.23 -16.16 -13.15
C LEU A 57 -17.86 -16.29 -14.55
N GLU A 58 -17.38 -15.53 -15.53
CA GLU A 58 -17.81 -15.66 -16.93
C GLU A 58 -17.47 -17.03 -17.52
N GLU A 59 -16.28 -17.59 -17.22
CA GLU A 59 -15.93 -18.95 -17.62
C GLU A 59 -16.85 -20.02 -17.00
N ILE A 60 -17.25 -19.83 -15.74
CA ILE A 60 -18.17 -20.74 -15.04
C ILE A 60 -19.56 -20.64 -15.67
N GLU A 61 -20.08 -19.43 -15.90
CA GLU A 61 -21.37 -19.22 -16.55
C GLU A 61 -21.39 -19.81 -17.98
N ALA A 62 -20.31 -19.64 -18.74
CA ALA A 62 -20.22 -20.20 -20.09
C ALA A 62 -20.20 -21.74 -20.10
N LYS A 63 -19.60 -22.38 -19.08
CA LYS A 63 -19.52 -23.85 -18.98
C LYS A 63 -20.78 -24.49 -18.40
N TYR A 64 -21.41 -23.84 -17.43
CA TYR A 64 -22.47 -24.45 -16.63
C TYR A 64 -23.84 -23.74 -16.72
N GLY A 65 -23.93 -22.62 -17.45
CA GLY A 65 -25.14 -21.81 -17.58
C GLY A 65 -25.26 -20.73 -16.50
N LYS A 66 -26.39 -20.04 -16.42
CA LYS A 66 -26.66 -19.12 -15.31
C LYS A 66 -26.81 -19.91 -14.01
N GLY A 67 -26.20 -19.46 -12.92
CA GLY A 67 -26.28 -20.13 -11.63
C GLY A 67 -25.45 -19.43 -10.55
N SER A 68 -25.37 -20.03 -9.36
CA SER A 68 -24.63 -19.52 -8.21
C SER A 68 -23.64 -20.55 -7.70
N ILE A 69 -22.51 -20.12 -7.16
CA ILE A 69 -21.57 -21.02 -6.47
C ILE A 69 -21.99 -21.13 -5.01
N ASP A 70 -22.16 -22.35 -4.50
CA ASP A 70 -22.35 -22.60 -3.07
C ASP A 70 -21.02 -22.29 -2.33
N PRO A 71 -20.97 -21.31 -1.42
CA PRO A 71 -19.74 -20.93 -0.73
C PRO A 71 -19.28 -21.95 0.33
N GLN A 72 -20.09 -22.94 0.69
CA GLN A 72 -19.72 -24.02 1.60
C GLN A 72 -19.04 -25.19 0.86
N THR A 73 -19.52 -25.53 -0.33
CA THR A 73 -19.04 -26.69 -1.11
C THR A 73 -18.20 -26.32 -2.32
N TRP A 74 -18.22 -25.04 -2.74
CA TRP A 74 -17.64 -24.53 -3.99
C TRP A 74 -18.21 -25.19 -5.26
N GLU A 75 -19.37 -25.82 -5.16
CA GLU A 75 -20.07 -26.42 -6.29
C GLU A 75 -20.93 -25.39 -7.01
N PHE A 76 -21.02 -25.50 -8.34
CA PHE A 76 -21.91 -24.68 -9.15
C PHE A 76 -23.34 -25.22 -9.07
N VAL A 77 -24.28 -24.35 -8.67
CA VAL A 77 -25.72 -24.60 -8.63
C VAL A 77 -26.37 -23.86 -9.80
N PRO A 78 -26.84 -24.57 -10.85
CA PRO A 78 -27.55 -23.94 -11.96
C PRO A 78 -28.81 -23.22 -11.47
N ALA A 79 -29.10 -22.03 -11.99
CA ALA A 79 -30.39 -21.39 -11.80
C ALA A 79 -31.41 -22.19 -12.62
N GLU A 80 -32.49 -22.65 -11.97
CA GLU A 80 -33.58 -23.37 -12.65
C GLU A 80 -34.02 -22.60 -13.91
N GLN A 81 -34.03 -23.29 -15.06
CA GLN A 81 -34.50 -22.71 -16.31
C GLN A 81 -36.03 -22.61 -16.23
N GLU A 82 -36.59 -21.40 -16.22
CA GLU A 82 -38.00 -21.16 -16.58
C GLU A 82 -38.26 -21.45 -18.06
#